data_AF-A0A482VSW5-F1
#
_entry.id   AF-A0A482VSW5-F1
#
_cell.length_a   1.000
_cell.length_b   1.000
_cell.length_c   1.000
_cell.angle_alpha   90.00
_cell.angle_beta   90.00
_cell.angle_gamma   90.00
#
_symmetry.space_group_name_H-M   'P 1'
#
loop_
_entity.id
_entity.type
_entity.pdbx_description
1 polymer ?
#
loop_
_entity_poly.entity_id
_entity_poly.type
_entity_poly.pdbx_seq_one_letter_code
_entity_poly.pdbx_strand_id
1 'polypeptide(L)'
;MATREAVKIMKANSINGHIVHINSMCGHRVPGVPYINVYAASKYAVTALTETLRQELNQLGSKIKVTSVSPGLVATEMTTFNQNITPEKKAYFDKSPIIKAEDIADSVM
;
A
#
# COMPACT_ATOMS: atom_id res chain seq x y z
N MET A 1 -1.69 -13.65 -4.16
CA MET A 1 -2.54 -14.49 -5.02
C MET A 1 -3.45 -13.71 -5.99
N ALA A 2 -3.46 -12.37 -6.01
CA ALA A 2 -4.01 -11.60 -7.14
C ALA A 2 -2.92 -11.21 -8.16
N THR A 3 -1.80 -10.65 -7.66
CA THR A 3 -0.67 -10.19 -8.48
C THR A 3 -0.08 -11.27 -9.37
N ARG A 4 0.06 -12.50 -8.86
CA ARG A 4 0.53 -13.66 -9.65
C ARG A 4 -0.37 -13.94 -10.85
N GLU A 5 -1.69 -13.93 -10.67
CA GLU A 5 -2.64 -14.21 -11.76
C GLU A 5 -2.70 -13.03 -12.74
N ALA A 6 -2.63 -11.79 -12.25
CA ALA A 6 -2.51 -10.61 -13.11
C ALA A 6 -1.26 -10.69 -14.02
N VAL A 7 -0.09 -11.04 -13.45
CA VAL A 7 1.14 -11.23 -14.22
C VAL A 7 0.98 -12.34 -15.27
N LYS A 8 0.35 -13.48 -14.91
CA LYS A 8 0.10 -14.56 -15.89
C LYS A 8 -0.77 -14.08 -17.05
N ILE A 9 -1.86 -13.37 -16.76
CA ILE A 9 -2.77 -12.83 -17.79
C ILE A 9 -2.04 -11.82 -18.67
N MET A 10 -1.29 -10.88 -18.07
CA MET A 10 -0.52 -9.88 -18.81
C MET A 10 0.51 -10.54 -19.73
N LYS A 11 1.24 -11.56 -19.24
CA LYS A 11 2.21 -12.31 -20.05
C LYS A 11 1.53 -13.08 -21.18
N ALA A 12 0.44 -13.79 -20.89
CA ALA A 12 -0.28 -14.58 -21.89
C ALA A 12 -0.84 -13.73 -23.05
N ASN A 13 -1.14 -12.46 -22.79
CA ASN A 13 -1.70 -11.54 -23.77
C ASN A 13 -0.71 -10.46 -24.26
N SER A 14 0.59 -10.61 -23.96
CA SER A 14 1.64 -9.65 -24.35
C SER A 14 1.37 -8.19 -23.92
N ILE A 15 0.76 -8.02 -22.74
CA ILE A 15 0.41 -6.70 -22.19
C ILE A 15 1.60 -6.16 -21.38
N ASN A 16 2.10 -4.99 -21.79
CA ASN A 16 3.09 -4.22 -21.00
C ASN A 16 2.38 -3.42 -19.90
N GLY A 17 1.81 -4.13 -18.94
CA GLY A 17 0.95 -3.57 -17.90
C GLY A 17 1.70 -2.92 -16.74
N HIS A 18 0.94 -2.40 -15.79
CA HIS A 18 1.45 -1.83 -14.55
C HIS A 18 0.63 -2.36 -13.37
N ILE A 19 1.32 -2.91 -12.38
CA ILE A 19 0.72 -3.34 -11.13
C ILE A 19 1.05 -2.32 -10.06
N VAL A 20 0.01 -1.79 -9.41
CA VAL A 20 0.16 -0.83 -8.31
C VAL A 20 -0.34 -1.46 -7.01
N HIS A 21 0.55 -1.58 -6.03
CA HIS A 21 0.20 -2.02 -4.69
C HIS A 21 -0.09 -0.81 -3.78
N ILE A 22 -1.30 -0.77 -3.19
CA ILE A 22 -1.64 0.22 -2.16
C ILE A 22 -1.09 -0.24 -0.81
N ASN A 23 0.04 0.35 -0.44
CA ASN A 23 0.78 0.08 0.79
C ASN A 23 0.35 1.09 1.89
N SER A 24 1.30 1.57 2.69
CA SER A 24 1.11 2.53 3.78
C SER A 24 2.48 3.06 4.21
N MET A 25 2.53 4.24 4.81
CA MET A 25 3.67 4.68 5.60
C MET A 25 4.03 3.67 6.71
N CYS A 26 3.07 2.88 7.19
CA CYS A 26 3.31 1.79 8.14
C CYS A 26 4.15 0.64 7.57
N GLY A 27 4.35 0.58 6.24
CA GLY A 27 5.26 -0.37 5.59
C GLY A 27 6.72 0.09 5.55
N HIS A 28 7.00 1.28 6.07
CA HIS A 28 8.33 1.91 6.10
C HIS A 28 8.75 2.37 7.50
N ARG A 29 7.78 2.53 8.42
CA ARG A 29 8.01 2.82 9.83
C ARG A 29 6.89 2.24 10.69
N VAL A 30 7.17 1.88 11.93
CA VAL A 30 6.14 1.43 12.88
C VAL A 30 5.76 2.60 13.79
N PRO A 31 4.55 3.18 13.67
CA PRO A 31 4.14 4.25 14.54
C PRO A 31 3.80 3.69 15.94
N GLY A 32 4.12 4.45 17.00
CA GLY A 32 3.88 4.07 18.40
C GLY A 32 2.41 4.18 18.81
N VAL A 33 1.50 3.63 18.01
CA VAL A 33 0.05 3.74 18.18
C VAL A 33 -0.52 2.35 18.48
N PRO A 34 -1.39 2.17 19.49
CA PRO A 34 -1.93 0.86 19.84
C PRO A 34 -2.65 0.15 18.69
N TYR A 35 -2.63 -1.18 18.70
CA TYR A 35 -3.37 -2.05 17.76
C TYR A 35 -3.00 -1.92 16.28
N ILE A 36 -1.78 -1.44 15.97
CA ILE A 36 -1.28 -1.35 14.58
C ILE A 36 -0.26 -2.45 14.24
N ASN A 37 0.07 -3.33 15.18
CA ASN A 37 1.15 -4.33 15.06
C ASN A 37 1.02 -5.24 13.82
N VAL A 38 -0.10 -5.94 13.67
CA VAL A 38 -0.34 -6.85 12.52
C VAL A 38 -0.46 -6.06 11.22
N TYR A 39 -1.09 -4.88 11.28
CA TYR A 39 -1.22 -4.00 10.13
C TYR A 39 0.16 -3.54 9.61
N ALA A 40 1.02 -3.01 10.49
CA ALA A 40 2.37 -2.58 10.14
C ALA A 40 3.19 -3.75 9.59
N ALA A 41 3.18 -4.91 10.25
CA ALA A 41 3.86 -6.11 9.76
C ALA A 41 3.39 -6.50 8.35
N SER A 42 2.07 -6.45 8.09
CA SER A 42 1.52 -6.76 6.76
C SER A 42 1.97 -5.76 5.69
N LYS A 43 2.10 -4.47 6.05
CA LYS A 43 2.54 -3.42 5.13
C LYS A 43 4.04 -3.48 4.84
N TYR A 44 4.87 -3.89 5.81
CA TYR A 44 6.27 -4.25 5.54
C TYR A 44 6.38 -5.44 4.58
N ALA A 45 5.51 -6.44 4.73
CA ALA A 45 5.46 -7.56 3.79
C ALA A 45 5.09 -7.09 2.37
N VAL A 46 4.14 -6.15 2.23
CA VAL A 46 3.82 -5.53 0.92
C VAL A 46 5.03 -4.80 0.33
N THR A 47 5.81 -4.08 1.14
CA THR A 47 7.06 -3.43 0.69
C THR A 47 8.03 -4.47 0.10
N ALA A 48 8.31 -5.55 0.84
CA ALA A 48 9.19 -6.61 0.38
C ALA A 48 8.65 -7.32 -0.88
N LEU A 49 7.36 -7.69 -0.89
CA LEU A 49 6.71 -8.35 -2.03
C LEU A 49 6.74 -7.52 -3.30
N THR A 50 6.57 -6.19 -3.19
CA THR A 50 6.65 -5.28 -4.34
C THR A 50 8.05 -5.31 -4.95
N GLU A 51 9.08 -5.22 -4.10
CA GLU A 51 10.46 -5.21 -4.56
C GLU A 51 10.89 -6.56 -5.14
N THR A 52 10.54 -7.67 -4.48
CA THR A 52 10.81 -9.01 -4.99
C THR A 52 10.17 -9.21 -6.37
N LEU A 53 8.89 -8.85 -6.54
CA LEU A 53 8.23 -9.00 -7.83
C LEU A 53 8.86 -8.13 -8.92
N ARG A 54 9.24 -6.89 -8.59
CA ARG A 54 9.95 -6.01 -9.52
C ARG A 54 11.26 -6.65 -9.99
N GLN A 55 12.04 -7.23 -9.08
CA GLN A 55 13.27 -7.93 -9.42
C GLN A 55 13.02 -9.16 -10.29
N GLU A 56 12.03 -10.00 -9.95
CA GLU A 56 11.66 -11.17 -10.74
C GLU A 56 11.25 -10.81 -12.17
N LEU A 57 10.42 -9.77 -12.34
CA LEU A 57 9.97 -9.34 -13.66
C LEU A 57 11.13 -8.78 -14.50
N ASN A 58 12.05 -8.03 -13.88
CA ASN A 58 13.25 -7.53 -14.54
C ASN A 58 14.18 -8.67 -14.98
N GLN A 59 14.41 -9.67 -14.12
CA GLN A 59 15.23 -10.84 -14.46
C GLN A 59 14.66 -11.62 -15.66
N LEU A 60 13.33 -11.61 -15.82
CA LEU A 60 12.64 -12.23 -16.94
C LEU A 60 12.54 -11.34 -18.19
N GLY A 61 13.17 -10.15 -18.18
CA GLY A 61 13.09 -9.17 -19.28
C GLY A 61 11.67 -8.65 -19.54
N SER A 62 10.77 -8.75 -18.55
CA SER A 62 9.39 -8.31 -18.69
C SER A 62 9.30 -6.79 -18.68
N LYS A 63 8.40 -6.24 -19.51
CA LYS A 63 8.07 -4.81 -19.53
C LYS A 63 6.94 -4.44 -18.56
N ILE A 64 6.45 -5.39 -17.76
CA ILE A 64 5.43 -5.13 -16.75
C ILE A 64 6.07 -4.32 -15.62
N LYS A 65 5.48 -3.17 -15.29
CA LYS A 65 5.93 -2.30 -14.20
C LYS A 65 5.26 -2.69 -12.89
N VAL A 66 5.95 -2.43 -11.77
CA VAL A 66 5.41 -2.62 -10.42
C VAL A 66 5.76 -1.39 -9.59
N THR A 67 4.75 -0.79 -8.95
CA THR A 67 4.91 0.36 -8.06
C THR A 67 4.16 0.12 -6.76
N SER A 68 4.68 0.68 -5.66
CA SER A 68 3.98 0.76 -4.39
C SER A 68 3.67 2.21 -4.07
N VAL A 69 2.41 2.51 -3.75
CA VAL A 69 1.99 3.80 -3.21
C VAL A 69 1.85 3.63 -1.70
N SER A 70 2.48 4.50 -0.91
CA SER A 70 2.49 4.41 0.56
C SER A 70 1.83 5.64 1.20
N PRO A 71 0.49 5.68 1.31
CA PRO A 71 -0.22 6.78 1.93
C PRO A 71 0.12 6.98 3.40
N GLY A 72 0.01 8.24 3.85
CA GLY A 72 -0.17 8.60 5.25
C GLY A 72 -1.61 8.32 5.71
N LEU A 73 -2.16 9.20 6.55
CA LEU A 73 -3.56 9.11 6.95
C LEU A 73 -4.46 9.59 5.83
N VAL A 74 -5.46 8.78 5.45
CA VAL A 74 -6.40 9.11 4.37
C VAL A 74 -7.82 9.15 4.93
N ALA A 75 -8.57 10.22 4.64
CA ALA A 75 -9.95 10.42 5.07
C ALA A 75 -10.88 9.40 4.41
N THR A 76 -10.99 8.22 5.03
CA THR A 76 -11.81 7.08 4.61
C THR A 76 -12.42 6.41 5.82
N GLU A 77 -13.31 5.44 5.59
CA GLU A 77 -13.87 4.59 6.62
C GLU A 77 -12.79 3.95 7.47
N MET A 78 -11.62 3.59 6.93
CA MET A 78 -10.50 3.02 7.72
C MET A 78 -10.09 3.91 8.90
N THR A 79 -10.18 5.24 8.75
CA THR A 79 -9.84 6.21 9.79
C THR A 79 -11.02 6.56 10.71
N THR A 80 -12.25 6.31 10.28
CA THR A 80 -13.48 6.62 11.03
C THR A 80 -14.16 5.40 11.66
N PHE A 81 -13.82 4.17 11.24
CA PHE A 81 -14.45 2.92 11.69
C PHE A 81 -14.17 2.57 13.16
N ASN A 82 -13.11 3.13 13.74
CA ASN A 82 -12.86 2.98 15.17
C ASN A 82 -13.58 4.08 15.93
N GLN A 83 -14.89 4.02 16.10
CA GLN A 83 -15.58 4.96 17.03
C GLN A 83 -15.12 4.78 18.49
N ASN A 84 -14.41 3.68 18.80
CA ASN A 84 -13.65 3.48 20.03
C ASN A 84 -12.19 3.98 19.88
N ILE A 85 -12.00 5.24 19.48
CA ILE A 85 -10.66 5.85 19.40
C ILE A 85 -10.13 6.01 20.83
N THR A 86 -9.04 5.31 21.16
CA THR A 86 -8.33 5.60 22.42
C THR A 86 -7.86 7.06 22.39
N PRO A 87 -7.79 7.76 23.54
CA PRO A 87 -7.33 9.16 23.57
C PRO A 87 -6.00 9.38 22.83
N GLU A 88 -5.11 8.39 22.88
CA GLU A 88 -3.82 8.36 22.18
C GLU A 88 -3.97 8.33 20.65
N LYS A 89 -4.84 7.47 20.11
CA LYS A 89 -5.12 7.43 18.67
C LYS A 89 -5.74 8.75 18.21
N LYS A 90 -6.65 9.33 19.00
CA LYS A 90 -7.31 10.60 18.66
C LYS A 90 -6.28 11.73 18.59
N ALA A 91 -5.41 11.83 19.60
CA ALA A 91 -4.33 12.79 19.61
C ALA A 91 -3.34 12.62 18.44
N TYR A 92 -3.15 11.40 17.95
CA TYR A 92 -2.35 11.13 16.75
C TYR A 92 -3.04 11.62 15.47
N PHE A 93 -4.34 11.35 15.31
CA PHE A 93 -5.14 11.82 14.17
C PHE A 93 -5.22 13.35 14.12
N ASP A 94 -5.53 13.99 15.25
CA ASP A 94 -5.71 15.45 15.34
C ASP A 94 -4.41 16.23 15.01
N LYS A 95 -3.23 15.61 15.21
CA LYS A 95 -1.93 16.23 14.96
C LYS A 95 -1.33 15.91 13.59
N SER A 96 -1.95 15.01 12.83
CA SER A 96 -1.39 14.50 11.59
C SER A 96 -2.15 15.05 10.39
N PRO A 97 -1.47 15.48 9.31
CA PRO A 97 -2.16 15.85 8.08
C PRO A 97 -2.91 14.63 7.52
N ILE A 98 -4.18 14.82 7.20
CA ILE A 98 -5.04 13.81 6.60
C ILE A 98 -5.28 14.21 5.15
N ILE A 99 -4.88 13.35 4.23
CA ILE A 99 -5.11 13.52 2.78
C ILE A 99 -6.44 12.88 2.39
N LYS A 100 -6.93 13.21 1.19
CA LYS A 100 -8.17 12.66 0.66
C LYS A 100 -7.91 11.43 -0.21
N ALA A 101 -8.97 10.67 -0.50
CA ALA A 101 -8.85 9.50 -1.37
C ALA A 101 -8.46 9.89 -2.81
N GLU A 102 -8.88 11.08 -3.25
CA GLU A 102 -8.53 11.65 -4.56
C GLU A 102 -7.02 11.86 -4.69
N ASP A 103 -6.35 12.31 -3.62
CA ASP A 103 -4.89 12.49 -3.63
C ASP A 103 -4.14 11.15 -3.88
N ILE A 104 -4.74 10.03 -3.47
CA ILE A 104 -4.21 8.69 -3.75
C ILE A 104 -4.56 8.24 -5.16
N ALA A 105 -5.78 8.51 -5.63
CA ALA A 105 -6.16 8.21 -7.00
C ALA A 105 -5.26 8.94 -8.01
N ASP A 106 -4.98 10.22 -7.78
CA ASP A 106 -4.09 11.04 -8.60
C ASP A 106 -2.65 10.50 -8.63
N SER A 107 -2.18 9.88 -7.55
CA SER A 107 -0.84 9.26 -7.51
C SER A 107 -0.72 7.97 -8.32
N VAL A 108 -1.85 7.37 -8.72
CA VAL A 108 -1.91 6.13 -9.51
C VAL A 108 -2.06 6.41 -11.00
N MET A 109 -2.60 7.57 -11.37
CA MET A 109 -2.89 7.98 -12.75
C MET A 109 -1.64 8.36 -13.57
#